data_AF-Q4DKZ7-F1
#
_entry.id   AF-Q4DKZ7-F1
#
_cell.length_a   1.000
_cell.length_b   1.000
_cell.length_c   1.000
_cell.angle_alpha   90.00
_cell.angle_beta   90.00
_cell.angle_gamma   90.00
#
_symmetry.space_group_name_H-M   'P 1'
#
loop_
_entity.id
_entity.type
_entity.pdbx_description
1 polymer ?
#
loop_
_entity_poly.entity_id
_entity_poly.type
_entity_poly.pdbx_seq_one_letter_code
_entity_poly.pdbx_strand_id
1 'polypeptide(L)'
;MSTCRGLYDPFIDPIRGIESIENSGAMELTQCSLSQLPDLVGATEQLESDELNTHVVSTVRELLCCPICHRPLVHDPAVVDTCGHAFCYDCINLGIENGCVPVASTVQVEDKEDEGRKEKNELSVVSEKDHHTCLSRHGRKQPRRRTRQRRRKFTCPVCLGPAHKWNLVRVRFIQDVVTEFLSHAALAEAFSTAEGENDVPSEVRTETICGDKKTPRRKEKIAKKHVEL
;
A
#
# COMPACT_ATOMS: atom_id res chain seq x y z
N MET A 1 38.17 -23.44 11.06
CA MET A 1 37.73 -24.32 9.97
C MET A 1 36.63 -25.21 10.51
N SER A 2 35.38 -24.87 10.24
CA SER A 2 34.27 -25.82 10.40
C SER A 2 33.29 -25.48 9.30
N THR A 3 33.14 -26.44 8.41
CA THR A 3 32.50 -26.35 7.11
C THR A 3 30.99 -26.26 7.27
N CYS A 4 30.40 -25.27 6.59
CA CYS A 4 28.99 -25.22 6.28
C CYS A 4 28.61 -26.47 5.45
N ARG A 5 27.88 -27.41 6.05
CA ARG A 5 27.13 -28.43 5.32
C ARG A 5 25.75 -28.52 5.94
N GLY A 6 24.78 -28.06 5.19
CA GLY A 6 23.37 -28.08 5.55
C GLY A 6 22.55 -27.56 4.37
N LEU A 7 22.72 -28.21 3.21
CA LEU A 7 21.75 -28.15 2.10
C LEU A 7 20.49 -28.86 2.59
N TYR A 8 19.68 -28.15 3.36
CA TYR A 8 18.29 -28.55 3.61
C TYR A 8 17.47 -27.87 2.53
N ASP A 9 17.08 -28.63 1.52
CA ASP A 9 16.11 -28.20 0.53
C ASP A 9 14.71 -28.51 1.11
N PRO A 10 13.93 -27.49 1.53
CA PRO A 10 12.63 -27.70 2.16
C PRO A 10 11.52 -28.12 1.17
N PHE A 11 11.83 -28.37 -0.11
CA PHE A 11 10.81 -28.70 -1.11
C PHE A 11 10.74 -30.19 -1.49
N ILE A 12 11.43 -31.08 -0.77
CA ILE A 12 11.31 -32.53 -0.97
C ILE A 12 10.75 -33.17 0.29
N ASP A 13 9.43 -33.07 0.48
CA ASP A 13 8.73 -33.97 1.38
C ASP A 13 8.52 -35.32 0.68
N PRO A 14 8.93 -36.44 1.32
CA PRO A 14 8.90 -37.75 0.72
C PRO A 14 7.46 -38.21 0.56
N ILE A 15 7.07 -38.38 -0.71
CA ILE A 15 5.92 -39.14 -1.15
C ILE A 15 5.97 -40.52 -0.50
N ARG A 16 5.19 -40.73 0.56
CA ARG A 16 4.78 -42.06 0.99
C ARG A 16 3.56 -41.99 1.89
N GLY A 17 2.47 -42.56 1.38
CA GLY A 17 1.30 -43.17 2.05
C GLY A 17 0.91 -42.56 3.39
N ILE A 18 -0.36 -42.23 3.59
CA ILE A 18 -1.31 -43.25 4.01
C ILE A 18 -2.71 -42.60 3.97
N GLU A 19 -3.63 -43.37 3.39
CA GLU A 19 -5.08 -43.40 3.62
C GLU A 19 -5.91 -42.16 3.26
N SER A 20 -6.49 -42.26 2.07
CA SER A 20 -7.78 -41.74 1.65
C SER A 20 -8.80 -41.70 2.79
N ILE A 21 -8.89 -40.56 3.48
CA ILE A 21 -10.11 -40.20 4.20
C ILE A 21 -11.05 -39.61 3.15
N GLU A 22 -11.91 -40.48 2.63
CA GLU A 22 -13.11 -40.13 1.88
C GLU A 22 -14.05 -39.32 2.80
N ASN A 23 -13.74 -38.04 2.99
CA ASN A 23 -14.74 -37.06 3.38
C ASN A 23 -14.88 -36.08 2.22
N SER A 24 -15.57 -36.59 1.20
CA SER A 24 -16.17 -35.87 0.09
C SER A 24 -17.23 -34.89 0.61
N GLY A 25 -16.80 -33.86 1.34
CA GLY A 25 -17.54 -32.62 1.47
C GLY A 25 -17.27 -31.82 0.20
N ALA A 26 -17.93 -32.19 -0.89
CA ALA A 26 -17.96 -31.40 -2.11
C ALA A 26 -18.56 -30.03 -1.76
N MET A 27 -17.69 -29.08 -1.41
CA MET A 27 -18.05 -27.68 -1.58
C MET A 27 -18.20 -27.50 -3.07
N GLU A 28 -19.45 -27.59 -3.52
CA GLU A 28 -19.88 -27.07 -4.81
C GLU A 28 -19.26 -25.69 -4.91
N LEU A 29 -18.21 -25.58 -5.74
CA LEU A 29 -17.80 -24.32 -6.30
C LEU A 29 -19.05 -23.85 -7.05
N THR A 30 -19.83 -23.01 -6.36
CA THR A 30 -21.01 -22.37 -6.91
C THR A 30 -20.53 -21.74 -8.20
N GLN A 31 -20.93 -22.37 -9.31
CA GLN A 31 -20.70 -21.84 -10.64
C GLN A 31 -21.37 -20.47 -10.63
N CYS A 32 -20.56 -19.41 -10.53
CA CYS A 32 -21.04 -18.08 -10.79
C CYS A 32 -21.45 -18.07 -12.26
N SER A 33 -22.74 -18.25 -12.52
CA SER A 33 -23.31 -18.10 -13.84
C SER A 33 -22.92 -16.73 -14.35
N LEU A 34 -22.31 -16.68 -15.55
CA LEU A 34 -21.84 -15.45 -16.19
C LEU A 34 -22.90 -14.33 -16.23
N SER A 35 -24.18 -14.72 -16.18
CA SER A 35 -25.36 -13.85 -16.10
C SER A 35 -25.52 -13.05 -14.80
N GLN A 36 -24.72 -13.30 -13.76
CA GLN A 36 -24.72 -12.54 -12.51
C GLN A 36 -23.64 -11.44 -12.47
N LEU A 37 -22.79 -11.34 -13.50
CA LEU A 37 -21.93 -10.19 -13.60
C LEU A 37 -22.81 -8.95 -13.75
N PRO A 38 -22.63 -7.92 -12.91
CA PRO A 38 -23.39 -6.69 -13.05
C PRO A 38 -23.23 -6.21 -14.49
N ASP A 39 -24.37 -5.89 -15.10
CA ASP A 39 -24.51 -5.47 -16.49
C ASP A 39 -23.89 -4.07 -16.67
N LEU A 40 -22.58 -3.97 -16.41
CA LEU A 40 -21.75 -2.77 -16.50
C LEU A 40 -21.60 -2.32 -17.96
N VAL A 41 -22.06 -3.14 -18.92
CA VAL A 41 -22.01 -2.85 -20.36
C VAL A 41 -23.37 -2.34 -20.88
N GLY A 42 -24.43 -2.35 -20.07
CA GLY A 42 -25.80 -2.02 -20.50
C GLY A 42 -26.07 -0.54 -20.82
N ALA A 43 -25.15 0.36 -20.53
CA ALA A 43 -25.24 1.77 -20.91
C ALA A 43 -24.31 2.05 -22.10
N THR A 44 -24.62 1.47 -23.25
CA THR A 44 -24.10 1.94 -24.55
C THR A 44 -24.77 3.27 -24.90
N GLU A 45 -24.55 4.29 -24.08
CA GLU A 45 -24.76 5.67 -24.52
C GLU A 45 -23.73 5.94 -25.62
N GLN A 46 -24.18 6.60 -26.68
CA GLN A 46 -23.36 7.04 -27.81
C GLN A 46 -22.22 7.93 -27.29
N LEU A 47 -21.13 7.31 -26.87
CA LEU A 47 -19.88 8.00 -26.52
C LEU A 47 -19.31 8.56 -27.83
N GLU A 48 -19.61 9.84 -28.08
CA GLU A 48 -18.91 10.65 -29.06
C GLU A 48 -17.40 10.43 -28.90
N SER A 49 -16.76 10.04 -30.00
CA SER A 49 -15.65 9.08 -29.99
C SER A 49 -14.27 9.62 -29.64
N ASP A 50 -14.12 10.83 -29.11
CA ASP A 50 -12.78 11.44 -29.00
C ASP A 50 -12.32 11.75 -27.57
N GLU A 51 -13.19 11.67 -26.57
CA GLU A 51 -12.81 11.83 -25.16
C GLU A 51 -13.10 10.53 -24.41
N LEU A 52 -12.08 9.69 -24.23
CA LEU A 52 -12.10 8.63 -23.23
C LEU A 52 -12.61 9.23 -21.92
N ASN A 53 -13.80 8.80 -21.49
CA ASN A 53 -14.48 9.35 -20.32
C ASN A 53 -13.48 9.50 -19.18
N THR A 54 -13.32 10.73 -18.67
CA THR A 54 -12.36 11.06 -17.61
C THR A 54 -12.48 10.12 -16.41
N HIS A 55 -13.71 9.66 -16.14
CA HIS A 55 -13.98 8.63 -15.14
C HIS A 55 -13.27 7.30 -15.47
N VAL A 56 -13.38 6.81 -16.70
CA VAL A 56 -12.72 5.57 -17.14
C VAL A 56 -11.21 5.68 -17.00
N VAL A 57 -10.62 6.80 -17.43
CA VAL A 57 -9.17 7.01 -17.28
C VAL A 57 -8.77 7.01 -15.80
N SER A 58 -9.54 7.66 -14.93
CA SER A 58 -9.29 7.66 -13.49
C SER A 58 -9.39 6.26 -12.90
N THR A 59 -10.45 5.51 -13.20
CA THR A 59 -10.64 4.13 -12.73
C THR A 59 -9.50 3.24 -13.20
N VAL A 60 -9.08 3.36 -14.47
CA VAL A 60 -8.00 2.53 -14.99
C VAL A 60 -6.65 2.90 -14.37
N ARG A 61 -6.39 4.18 -14.11
CA ARG A 61 -5.21 4.61 -13.34
C ARG A 61 -5.21 4.03 -11.92
N GLU A 62 -6.35 4.03 -11.22
CA GLU A 62 -6.46 3.45 -9.89
C GLU A 62 -6.17 1.94 -9.88
N LEU A 63 -6.55 1.22 -10.94
CA LEU A 63 -6.36 -0.22 -11.06
C LEU A 63 -4.96 -0.62 -11.54
N LEU A 64 -4.38 0.14 -12.46
CA LEU A 64 -3.15 -0.23 -13.18
C LEU A 64 -1.89 0.55 -12.75
N CYS A 65 -2.03 1.56 -11.89
CA CYS A 65 -0.88 2.26 -11.30
C CYS A 65 -0.61 1.80 -9.86
N CYS A 66 0.65 1.93 -9.44
CA CYS A 66 1.00 1.77 -8.05
C CYS A 66 0.41 2.92 -7.22
N PRO A 67 -0.34 2.64 -6.14
CA PRO A 67 -0.92 3.68 -5.29
C PRO A 67 0.10 4.58 -4.56
N ILE A 68 1.40 4.21 -4.56
CA ILE A 68 2.45 4.96 -3.85
C ILE A 68 3.18 5.93 -4.78
N CYS A 69 3.60 5.46 -5.96
CA CYS A 69 4.36 6.26 -6.91
C CYS A 69 3.54 6.73 -8.11
N HIS A 70 2.28 6.28 -8.22
CA HIS A 70 1.35 6.56 -9.32
C HIS A 70 1.84 6.15 -10.72
N ARG A 71 2.94 5.40 -10.80
CA ARG A 71 3.47 4.85 -12.05
C ARG A 71 2.74 3.57 -12.43
N PRO A 72 2.59 3.29 -13.74
CA PRO A 72 2.07 2.02 -14.23
C PRO A 72 2.83 0.82 -13.66
N LEU A 73 2.11 -0.24 -13.34
CA LEU A 73 2.64 -1.48 -12.74
C LEU A 73 3.40 -2.39 -13.73
N VAL A 74 4.30 -1.80 -14.52
CA VAL A 74 5.07 -2.47 -15.58
C VAL A 74 6.29 -3.21 -15.00
N HIS A 75 6.93 -2.66 -13.96
CA HIS A 75 8.19 -3.18 -13.44
C HIS A 75 8.00 -3.89 -12.10
N ASP A 76 8.08 -5.22 -12.14
CA ASP A 76 8.03 -6.11 -10.95
C ASP A 76 6.82 -5.82 -10.05
N PRO A 77 5.58 -5.93 -10.58
CA PRO A 77 4.38 -5.75 -9.79
C PRO A 77 4.27 -6.82 -8.71
N ALA A 78 3.90 -6.37 -7.52
CA ALA A 78 3.72 -7.19 -6.34
C ALA A 78 2.33 -6.98 -5.75
N VAL A 79 1.67 -8.09 -5.42
CA VAL A 79 0.37 -8.10 -4.76
C VAL A 79 0.56 -8.49 -3.30
N VAL A 80 -0.18 -7.83 -2.43
CA VAL A 80 -0.29 -8.23 -1.02
C VAL A 80 -1.32 -9.36 -0.94
N ASP A 81 -0.86 -10.58 -0.68
CA ASP A 81 -1.67 -11.80 -0.71
C ASP A 81 -2.96 -11.72 0.14
N THR A 82 -2.87 -11.09 1.30
CA THR A 82 -3.99 -10.96 2.26
C THR A 82 -5.10 -10.00 1.82
N CYS A 83 -4.82 -9.05 0.92
CA CYS A 83 -5.79 -8.02 0.55
C CYS A 83 -5.88 -7.71 -0.94
N GLY A 84 -5.10 -8.37 -1.80
CA GLY A 84 -5.18 -8.25 -3.25
C GLY A 84 -4.66 -6.93 -3.85
N HIS A 85 -4.27 -5.95 -3.03
CA HIS A 85 -3.77 -4.66 -3.54
C HIS A 85 -2.41 -4.82 -4.22
N ALA A 86 -2.23 -4.16 -5.37
CA ALA A 86 -1.03 -4.23 -6.19
C ALA A 86 -0.17 -2.97 -6.07
N PHE A 87 1.15 -3.16 -6.11
CA PHE A 87 2.16 -2.11 -6.00
C PHE A 87 3.40 -2.46 -6.83
N CYS A 88 4.27 -1.50 -7.11
CA CYS A 88 5.65 -1.82 -7.47
C CYS A 88 6.32 -2.51 -6.27
N TYR A 89 7.05 -3.61 -6.49
CA TYR A 89 7.71 -4.35 -5.41
C TYR A 89 8.57 -3.45 -4.51
N ASP A 90 9.34 -2.54 -5.11
CA ASP A 90 10.20 -1.61 -4.39
C ASP A 90 9.41 -0.65 -3.50
N CYS A 91 8.30 -0.10 -4.01
CA CYS A 91 7.47 0.85 -3.27
C CYS A 91 6.83 0.20 -2.05
N ILE A 92 6.22 -0.98 -2.21
CA ILE A 92 5.58 -1.68 -1.08
C ILE A 92 6.61 -2.22 -0.10
N ASN A 93 7.77 -2.70 -0.57
CA ASN A 93 8.83 -3.16 0.32
C ASN A 93 9.39 -2.00 1.17
N LEU A 94 9.66 -0.85 0.55
CA LEU A 94 10.10 0.35 1.27
C LEU A 94 9.06 0.82 2.29
N GLY A 95 7.78 0.79 1.89
CA GLY A 95 6.65 1.11 2.75
C GLY A 95 6.57 0.19 3.98
N ILE A 96 6.64 -1.13 3.79
CA ILE A 96 6.58 -2.09 4.89
C ILE A 96 7.77 -1.93 5.86
N GLU A 97 8.99 -1.73 5.32
CA GLU A 97 10.21 -1.62 6.12
C GLU A 97 10.23 -0.33 6.96
N ASN A 98 9.81 0.80 6.37
CA ASN A 98 9.87 2.12 7.01
C ASN A 98 8.57 2.52 7.71
N GLY A 99 7.47 1.82 7.44
CA GLY A 99 6.11 2.22 7.72
C GLY A 99 5.56 3.08 6.59
N CYS A 100 4.34 2.77 6.15
CA CYS A 100 3.64 3.54 5.12
C CYS A 100 2.85 4.68 5.77
N VAL A 101 2.79 5.83 5.11
CA VAL A 101 1.68 6.77 5.32
C VAL A 101 0.49 6.22 4.53
N PRO A 102 -0.72 6.18 5.11
CA PRO A 102 -1.91 5.77 4.37
C PRO A 102 -2.00 6.58 3.08
N VAL A 103 -2.13 5.91 1.94
CA VAL A 103 -2.44 6.60 0.69
C VAL A 103 -3.83 7.19 0.90
N ALA A 104 -3.96 8.51 0.76
CA ALA A 104 -5.27 9.13 0.85
C ALA A 104 -6.11 8.55 -0.28
N SER A 105 -7.01 7.63 0.05
CA SER A 105 -8.07 7.23 -0.84
C SER A 105 -8.81 8.50 -1.22
N THR A 106 -8.82 8.83 -2.50
CA THR A 106 -9.69 9.84 -3.10
C THR A 106 -11.13 9.36 -3.01
N VAL A 107 -11.62 9.16 -1.79
CA VAL A 107 -13.05 9.08 -1.55
C VAL A 107 -13.52 10.48 -1.89
N GLN A 108 -14.07 10.61 -3.09
CA GLN A 108 -14.82 11.78 -3.48
C GLN A 108 -15.86 11.95 -2.38
N VAL A 109 -15.65 12.95 -1.54
CA VAL A 109 -16.69 13.43 -0.64
C VAL A 109 -17.67 14.03 -1.63
N GLU A 110 -18.58 13.18 -2.12
CA GLU A 110 -19.83 13.65 -2.68
C GLU A 110 -20.44 14.43 -1.52
N ASP A 111 -20.26 15.74 -1.58
CA ASP A 111 -20.96 16.70 -0.75
C ASP A 111 -22.44 16.45 -1.02
N LYS A 112 -23.00 15.49 -0.28
CA LYS A 112 -24.43 15.41 -0.06
C LYS A 112 -24.74 16.67 0.70
N GLU A 113 -25.07 17.71 -0.07
CA GLU A 113 -25.76 18.89 0.39
C GLU A 113 -27.00 18.37 1.12
N ASP A 114 -26.86 18.21 2.44
CA ASP A 114 -27.94 17.92 3.37
C ASP A 114 -28.79 19.18 3.44
N GLU A 115 -29.59 19.36 2.39
CA GLU A 115 -30.66 20.32 2.27
C GLU A 115 -31.64 20.09 3.42
N GLY A 116 -31.40 20.81 4.51
CA GLY A 116 -32.45 21.35 5.34
C GLY A 116 -33.20 20.35 6.21
N ARG A 117 -32.70 20.17 7.45
CA ARG A 117 -33.60 20.01 8.60
C ARG A 117 -33.33 21.05 9.68
N LYS A 118 -33.88 22.24 9.42
CA LYS A 118 -34.26 23.20 10.47
C LYS A 118 -35.24 22.49 11.39
N GLU A 119 -34.82 22.06 12.56
CA GLU A 119 -35.76 21.89 13.67
C GLU A 119 -35.17 22.44 14.95
N LYS A 120 -35.75 23.57 15.32
CA LYS A 120 -35.54 24.32 16.55
C LYS A 120 -35.89 23.38 17.69
N ASN A 121 -34.96 23.06 18.59
CA ASN A 121 -35.38 22.65 19.93
C ASN A 121 -34.77 23.55 20.98
N GLU A 122 -35.68 24.39 21.43
CA GLU A 122 -35.68 25.38 22.48
C GLU A 122 -35.24 24.80 23.84
N LEU A 123 -34.44 25.60 24.54
CA LEU A 123 -34.45 25.83 25.98
C LEU A 123 -34.71 24.65 26.95
N SER A 124 -33.64 24.27 27.67
CA SER A 124 -33.68 24.08 29.14
C SER A 124 -32.31 24.57 29.65
N VAL A 125 -32.16 25.75 30.24
CA VAL A 125 -32.62 26.27 31.55
C VAL A 125 -32.28 25.35 32.73
N VAL A 126 -31.57 25.96 33.69
CA VAL A 126 -31.28 25.53 35.06
C VAL A 126 -30.13 24.53 35.23
N SER A 127 -28.97 25.01 35.65
CA SER A 127 -28.61 24.88 37.07
C SER A 127 -27.33 25.66 37.36
N GLU A 128 -27.51 26.81 38.00
CA GLU A 128 -26.50 27.38 38.88
C GLU A 128 -26.13 26.32 39.92
N LYS A 129 -24.83 26.06 40.13
CA LYS A 129 -24.20 26.06 41.44
C LYS A 129 -22.76 25.54 41.39
N ASP A 130 -21.99 26.15 42.28
CA ASP A 130 -20.77 25.65 42.89
C ASP A 130 -19.46 25.94 42.16
N HIS A 131 -19.08 27.21 42.35
CA HIS A 131 -17.73 27.70 42.60
C HIS A 131 -16.90 26.76 43.50
N HIS A 132 -16.33 25.71 42.92
CA HIS A 132 -15.16 25.06 43.52
C HIS A 132 -13.92 25.43 42.74
N THR A 133 -13.34 26.53 43.20
CA THR A 133 -11.94 26.96 43.13
C THR A 133 -11.00 25.75 43.22
N CYS A 134 -10.76 25.10 42.09
CA CYS A 134 -9.68 24.12 41.97
C CYS A 134 -8.38 24.91 41.99
N LEU A 135 -7.81 25.03 43.18
CA LEU A 135 -6.46 25.51 43.43
C LEU A 135 -5.53 24.86 42.41
N SER A 136 -5.07 25.68 41.47
CA SER A 136 -4.06 25.35 40.48
C SER A 136 -2.82 24.85 41.19
N ARG A 137 -2.77 23.55 41.47
CA ARG A 137 -1.53 22.88 41.74
C ARG A 137 -0.70 23.09 40.49
N HIS A 138 0.37 23.86 40.61
CA HIS A 138 1.48 23.95 39.67
C HIS A 138 2.12 22.57 39.53
N GLY A 139 1.37 21.65 38.93
CA GLY A 139 1.75 20.30 38.61
C GLY A 139 2.65 20.39 37.40
N ARG A 140 3.95 20.44 37.70
CA ARG A 140 5.09 20.14 36.83
C ARG A 140 4.62 19.66 35.46
N LYS A 141 4.72 20.55 34.46
CA LYS A 141 4.48 20.25 33.04
C LYS A 141 5.28 18.99 32.70
N GLN A 142 4.65 17.82 32.84
CA GLN A 142 5.30 16.60 32.42
C GLN A 142 5.51 16.78 30.91
N PRO A 143 6.75 16.67 30.42
CA PRO A 143 6.99 16.76 28.99
C PRO A 143 6.06 15.73 28.36
N ARG A 144 5.06 16.23 27.62
CA ARG A 144 4.10 15.38 26.91
C ARG A 144 4.95 14.40 26.14
N ARG A 145 5.02 13.17 26.64
CA ARG A 145 5.72 12.08 25.97
C ARG A 145 5.01 12.04 24.63
N ARG A 146 5.65 12.59 23.59
CA ARG A 146 5.21 12.42 22.21
C ARG A 146 5.04 10.93 22.13
N THR A 147 3.78 10.49 22.13
CA THR A 147 3.42 9.10 21.97
C THR A 147 4.14 8.74 20.70
N ARG A 148 5.25 8.02 20.84
CA ARG A 148 6.05 7.57 19.71
C ARG A 148 5.03 6.85 18.88
N GLN A 149 4.56 7.49 17.80
CA GLN A 149 3.61 6.89 16.87
C GLN A 149 4.30 5.59 16.52
N ARG A 150 3.79 4.49 17.11
CA ARG A 150 4.36 3.18 16.90
C ARG A 150 4.12 2.99 15.41
N ARG A 151 5.18 3.18 14.62
CA ARG A 151 5.14 3.01 13.18
C ARG A 151 4.41 1.69 12.98
N ARG A 152 3.23 1.75 12.35
CA ARG A 152 2.45 0.56 12.02
C ARG A 152 3.22 -0.14 10.92
N LYS A 153 4.26 -0.86 11.33
CA LYS A 153 5.03 -1.70 10.45
C LYS A 153 4.10 -2.82 10.03
N PHE A 154 4.30 -3.31 8.81
CA PHE A 154 3.58 -4.47 8.28
C PHE A 154 2.09 -4.24 8.02
N THR A 155 1.73 -3.07 7.47
CA THR A 155 0.35 -2.81 7.02
C THR A 155 0.31 -2.35 5.57
N CYS A 156 -0.71 -2.77 4.84
CA CYS A 156 -0.98 -2.32 3.48
C CYS A 156 -1.26 -0.79 3.49
N PRO A 157 -0.62 0.01 2.62
CA PRO A 157 -0.85 1.45 2.55
C PRO A 157 -2.29 1.85 2.19
N VAL A 158 -3.02 0.98 1.51
CA VAL A 158 -4.38 1.26 0.99
C VAL A 158 -5.42 0.89 2.05
N CYS A 159 -5.53 -0.40 2.40
CA CYS A 159 -6.57 -0.87 3.31
C CYS A 159 -6.16 -0.93 4.78
N LEU A 160 -4.91 -0.62 5.11
CA LEU A 160 -4.32 -0.78 6.47
C LEU A 160 -4.37 -2.22 7.03
N GLY A 161 -4.74 -3.20 6.20
CA GLY A 161 -4.71 -4.61 6.53
C GLY A 161 -3.28 -5.14 6.72
N PRO A 162 -3.10 -6.34 7.28
CA PRO A 162 -1.78 -6.92 7.54
C PRO A 162 -1.04 -7.15 6.22
N ALA A 163 0.18 -6.61 6.10
CA ALA A 163 1.04 -6.78 4.93
C ALA A 163 2.48 -7.04 5.38
N HIS A 164 2.96 -8.27 5.22
CA HIS A 164 4.34 -8.63 5.53
C HIS A 164 5.14 -8.84 4.25
N LYS A 165 6.47 -8.73 4.32
CA LYS A 165 7.36 -8.94 3.17
C LYS A 165 7.21 -10.34 2.55
N TRP A 166 6.93 -11.34 3.36
CA TRP A 166 6.69 -12.72 2.90
C TRP A 166 5.28 -12.93 2.30
N ASN A 167 4.36 -11.98 2.48
CA ASN A 167 3.03 -11.97 1.82
C ASN A 167 3.05 -11.21 0.48
N LEU A 168 4.21 -10.73 0.04
CA LEU A 168 4.33 -10.05 -1.24
C LEU A 168 4.57 -11.08 -2.34
N VAL A 169 3.55 -11.28 -3.17
CA VAL A 169 3.60 -12.19 -4.32
C VAL A 169 3.90 -11.36 -5.56
N ARG A 170 4.94 -11.71 -6.30
CA ARG A 170 5.25 -11.08 -7.59
C ARG A 170 4.32 -11.65 -8.65
N VAL A 171 3.57 -10.79 -9.34
CA VAL A 171 2.52 -11.23 -10.28
C VAL A 171 2.81 -10.71 -11.68
N ARG A 172 3.59 -11.48 -12.46
CA ARG A 172 3.97 -11.10 -13.84
C ARG A 172 2.79 -10.85 -14.78
N PHE A 173 1.68 -11.54 -14.56
CA PHE A 173 0.48 -11.32 -15.35
C PHE A 173 -0.02 -9.87 -15.32
N ILE A 174 0.12 -9.16 -14.19
CA ILE A 174 -0.25 -7.74 -14.10
C ILE A 174 0.61 -6.91 -15.04
N GLN A 175 1.91 -7.20 -15.10
CA GLN A 175 2.81 -6.52 -16.02
C GLN A 175 2.35 -6.72 -17.47
N ASP A 176 1.99 -7.95 -17.86
CA ASP A 176 1.54 -8.25 -19.22
C ASP A 176 0.26 -7.46 -19.58
N VAL A 177 -0.72 -7.42 -18.66
CA VAL A 177 -1.97 -6.65 -18.84
C VAL A 177 -1.68 -5.16 -18.97
N VAL A 178 -0.80 -4.60 -18.13
CA VAL A 178 -0.45 -3.17 -18.20
C VAL A 178 0.30 -2.86 -19.49
N THR A 179 1.21 -3.74 -19.94
CA THR A 179 1.92 -3.54 -21.21
C THR A 179 1.01 -3.64 -22.43
N GLU A 180 0.07 -4.57 -22.43
CA GLU A 180 -0.93 -4.69 -23.50
C GLU A 180 -1.82 -3.44 -23.52
N PHE A 181 -2.29 -3.00 -22.35
CA PHE A 181 -3.08 -1.78 -22.21
C PHE A 181 -2.35 -0.54 -22.75
N LEU A 182 -1.07 -0.39 -22.43
CA LEU A 182 -0.22 0.72 -22.90
C LEU A 182 0.19 0.58 -24.37
N SER A 183 -0.05 -0.57 -25.02
CA SER A 183 0.17 -0.71 -26.46
C SER A 183 -0.84 0.09 -27.29
N HIS A 184 -1.99 0.43 -26.69
CA HIS A 184 -3.00 1.28 -27.30
C HIS A 184 -2.65 2.77 -27.13
N ALA A 185 -2.38 3.45 -28.25
CA ALA A 185 -1.92 4.84 -28.26
C ALA A 185 -2.80 5.81 -27.45
N ALA A 186 -4.13 5.73 -27.61
CA ALA A 186 -5.08 6.59 -26.89
C ALA A 186 -5.01 6.40 -25.36
N LEU A 187 -4.80 5.16 -24.92
CA LEU A 187 -4.68 4.83 -23.50
C LEU A 187 -3.32 5.24 -22.95
N ALA A 188 -2.24 5.06 -23.72
CA ALA A 188 -0.91 5.51 -23.34
C ALA A 188 -0.82 7.03 -23.20
N GLU A 189 -1.51 7.78 -24.06
CA GLU A 189 -1.61 9.24 -23.99
C GLU A 189 -2.32 9.68 -22.70
N ALA A 190 -3.44 9.05 -22.37
CA ALA A 190 -4.19 9.31 -21.15
C ALA A 190 -3.38 9.05 -19.86
N PHE A 191 -2.36 8.19 -19.91
CA PHE A 191 -1.44 7.93 -18.80
C PHE A 191 -0.30 8.95 -18.69
N SER A 192 0.08 9.61 -19.78
CA SER A 192 1.21 10.55 -19.81
C SER A 192 0.88 11.94 -19.29
N THR A 193 -0.39 12.36 -19.35
CA THR A 193 -0.81 13.75 -19.07
C THR A 193 -0.63 14.20 -17.61
N ALA A 194 -0.61 13.27 -16.65
CA ALA A 194 -0.64 13.63 -15.22
C ALA A 194 0.74 13.91 -14.59
N GLU A 195 1.86 13.54 -15.22
CA GLU A 195 3.18 13.76 -14.59
C GLU A 195 3.71 15.19 -14.78
N GLY A 196 3.11 16.00 -15.65
CA GLY A 196 3.68 17.28 -16.11
C GLY A 196 3.45 18.52 -15.23
N GLU A 197 2.54 18.51 -14.26
CA GLU A 197 2.13 19.77 -13.58
C GLU A 197 2.81 20.01 -12.22
N ASN A 198 3.62 19.07 -11.72
CA ASN A 198 4.31 19.20 -10.42
C ASN A 198 5.79 19.56 -10.51
N ASP A 199 6.31 19.81 -11.71
CA ASP A 199 7.61 20.48 -11.88
C ASP A 199 7.46 21.98 -11.57
N VAL A 200 7.08 22.31 -10.33
CA VAL A 200 7.43 23.60 -9.76
C VAL A 200 8.96 23.66 -9.84
N PRO A 201 9.54 24.61 -10.60
CA PRO A 201 10.98 24.76 -10.65
C PRO A 201 11.44 25.07 -9.22
N SER A 202 11.97 24.05 -8.55
CA SER A 202 12.71 24.25 -7.31
C SER A 202 14.05 24.87 -7.69
N GLU A 203 14.02 26.13 -8.13
CA GLU A 203 15.16 27.06 -8.00
C GLU A 203 15.38 27.31 -6.51
N VAL A 204 15.95 26.34 -5.79
CA VAL A 204 16.54 26.61 -4.48
C VAL A 204 17.89 25.93 -4.43
N ARG A 205 18.87 26.69 -4.93
CA ARG A 205 20.28 26.73 -4.53
C ARG A 205 20.86 25.39 -4.06
N THR A 206 21.53 24.72 -4.99
CA THR A 206 22.69 23.87 -4.73
C THR A 206 23.77 24.66 -3.99
N GLU A 207 23.70 24.75 -2.67
CA GLU A 207 24.90 24.96 -1.86
C GLU A 207 25.60 23.61 -1.68
N THR A 208 26.64 23.45 -2.50
CA THR A 208 27.63 22.39 -2.45
C THR A 208 28.29 22.33 -1.07
N ILE A 209 27.79 21.49 -0.17
CA ILE A 209 28.56 21.04 1.00
C ILE A 209 29.17 19.68 0.64
N CYS A 210 30.36 19.77 0.05
CA CYS A 210 31.27 18.66 -0.20
C CYS A 210 31.77 18.14 1.17
N GLY A 211 31.06 17.15 1.72
CA GLY A 211 31.40 16.53 2.99
C GLY A 211 32.07 15.18 2.79
N ASP A 212 33.39 15.18 2.60
CA ASP A 212 34.25 14.00 2.60
C ASP A 212 34.13 13.19 3.91
N LYS A 213 33.22 12.22 3.96
CA LYS A 213 33.16 11.26 5.07
C LYS A 213 34.02 10.06 4.74
N LYS A 214 35.31 10.20 5.08
CA LYS A 214 36.30 9.12 5.18
C LYS A 214 35.71 7.91 5.92
N THR A 215 35.57 6.80 5.21
CA THR A 215 35.23 5.49 5.78
C THR A 215 36.38 4.98 6.65
N PRO A 216 36.16 4.63 7.93
CA PRO A 216 37.19 4.02 8.77
C PRO A 216 37.41 2.57 8.34
N ARG A 217 38.62 2.30 7.82
CA ARG A 217 39.16 0.96 7.54
C ARG A 217 39.02 0.06 8.78
N ARG A 218 38.13 -0.92 8.72
CA ARG A 218 38.00 -1.97 9.73
C ARG A 218 39.19 -2.94 9.56
N LYS A 219 40.06 -2.98 10.57
CA LYS A 219 41.24 -3.86 10.63
C LYS A 219 40.78 -5.31 10.77
N GLU A 220 41.02 -6.11 9.74
CA GLU A 220 40.83 -7.56 9.72
C GLU A 220 41.89 -8.23 10.60
N LYS A 221 41.46 -8.85 11.69
CA LYS A 221 42.34 -9.62 12.59
C LYS A 221 42.41 -11.06 12.08
N ILE A 222 43.53 -11.40 11.44
CA ILE A 222 43.88 -12.76 11.02
C ILE A 222 44.23 -13.58 12.28
N ALA A 223 43.30 -14.43 12.71
CA ALA A 223 43.54 -15.39 13.79
C ALA A 223 44.16 -16.67 13.20
N LYS A 224 45.48 -16.82 13.38
CA LYS A 224 46.21 -18.07 13.18
C LYS A 224 45.74 -19.09 14.24
N LYS A 225 45.04 -20.15 13.83
CA LYS A 225 44.82 -21.32 14.70
C LYS A 225 45.83 -22.40 14.32
N HIS A 226 46.69 -22.66 15.31
CA HIS A 226 47.73 -23.65 15.41
C HIS A 226 47.18 -25.06 15.17
N VAL A 227 47.84 -25.83 14.31
CA VAL A 227 47.60 -27.26 14.09
C VAL A 227 48.63 -27.98 14.95
N GLU A 228 48.20 -28.63 16.02
CA GLU A 228 49.02 -29.62 16.73
C GLU A 228 48.78 -30.98 16.06
N LEU A 229 49.90 -31.62 15.72
CA LEU A 229 50.02 -32.98 15.19
C LEU A 229 49.64 -34.03 16.22
#